data_AF-A0A8J5MXR2-F1
#
_entry.id   AF-A0A8J5MXR2-F1
#
_cell.length_a   1.000
_cell.length_b   1.000
_cell.length_c   1.000
_cell.angle_alpha   90.00
_cell.angle_beta   90.00
_cell.angle_gamma   90.00
#
_symmetry.space_group_name_H-M   'P 1'
#
loop_
_entity.id
_entity.type
_entity.pdbx_description
1 polymer ?
#
loop_
_entity_poly.entity_id
_entity_poly.type
_entity_poly.pdbx_seq_one_letter_code
_entity_poly.pdbx_strand_id
1 'polypeptide(L)'
;MSGRPTAQGAINGKTKASLVTGSQVAQRHLQEFEWCQQRGDIGRSFSHLSLALCILPHLKTQYYTTYLEVFEDWIAKVEENNGFQESMTIFEVALNHYPDSPDLHHLLAKTLSR
;
A
#
# COMPACT_ATOMS: atom_id res chain seq x y z
N MET A 1 25.57 45.60 47.04
CA MET A 1 24.38 44.74 47.20
C MET A 1 23.52 44.96 45.97
N SER A 2 23.65 44.09 44.96
CA SER A 2 22.72 42.96 44.67
C SER A 2 21.41 43.46 44.06
N GLY A 3 20.96 43.09 42.85
CA GLY A 3 21.42 42.10 41.87
C GLY A 3 20.51 42.20 40.63
N ARG A 4 21.02 41.83 39.45
CA ARG A 4 20.25 41.71 38.21
C ARG A 4 19.23 40.56 38.32
N PRO A 5 18.01 40.68 37.75
CA PRO A 5 17.21 39.52 37.41
C PRO A 5 17.66 38.95 36.06
N THR A 6 17.96 37.67 36.10
CA THR A 6 18.40 36.76 35.05
C THR A 6 17.31 36.42 34.04
N ALA A 7 17.75 36.12 32.82
CA ALA A 7 16.97 35.51 31.75
C ALA A 7 16.17 34.30 32.26
N GLN A 8 14.86 34.33 32.05
CA GLN A 8 14.01 33.15 32.16
C GLN A 8 13.71 32.65 30.75
N GLY A 9 14.29 31.49 30.46
CA GLY A 9 14.24 30.83 29.18
C GLY A 9 12.81 30.52 28.76
N ALA A 10 12.46 31.02 27.58
CA ALA A 10 11.37 30.47 26.79
C ALA A 10 11.82 29.10 26.26
N ILE A 11 11.65 28.05 27.07
CA ILE A 11 11.78 26.67 26.63
C ILE A 11 10.59 26.32 25.74
N ASN A 12 10.76 26.67 24.46
CA ASN A 12 10.46 25.85 23.29
C ASN A 12 9.40 24.77 23.54
N GLY A 13 8.14 25.09 23.24
CA GLY A 13 7.06 24.12 23.09
C GLY A 13 7.33 23.22 21.89
N LYS A 14 8.28 22.29 22.04
CA LYS A 14 8.44 21.16 21.15
C LYS A 14 7.20 20.29 21.36
N THR A 15 6.23 20.45 20.48
CA THR A 15 5.16 19.48 20.25
C THR A 15 5.82 18.11 20.20
N LYS A 16 5.59 17.26 21.21
CA LYS A 16 6.01 15.85 21.14
C LYS A 16 5.41 15.31 19.86
N ALA A 17 6.25 14.99 18.87
CA ALA A 17 5.80 14.31 17.66
C ALA A 17 5.08 13.04 18.13
N SER A 18 3.76 12.99 17.93
CA SER A 18 2.98 11.81 18.24
C SER A 18 3.50 10.68 17.36
N LEU A 19 3.99 9.61 17.99
CA LEU A 19 4.46 8.42 17.28
C LEU A 19 3.28 7.81 16.53
N VAL A 20 3.32 7.88 15.20
CA VAL A 20 2.32 7.25 14.34
C VAL A 20 2.56 5.74 14.39
N THR A 21 1.53 4.96 14.72
CA THR A 21 1.63 3.50 14.78
C THR A 21 1.53 2.87 13.40
N GLY A 22 2.05 1.65 13.22
CA GLY A 22 1.90 0.90 11.97
C GLY A 22 0.42 0.76 11.56
N SER A 23 -0.47 0.50 12.52
CA SER A 23 -1.92 0.44 12.27
C SER A 23 -2.49 1.74 11.74
N GLN A 24 -2.05 2.90 12.25
CA GLN A 24 -2.48 4.20 11.74
C GLN A 24 -1.98 4.45 10.31
N VAL A 25 -0.76 4.01 9.98
CA VAL A 25 -0.22 4.11 8.62
C VAL A 25 -1.01 3.21 7.67
N ALA A 26 -1.27 1.96 8.06
CA ALA A 26 -2.07 1.03 7.26
C ALA A 26 -3.49 1.54 7.03
N GLN A 27 -4.14 2.11 8.04
CA GLN A 27 -5.47 2.66 7.90
C GLN A 27 -5.53 3.80 6.88
N ARG A 28 -4.50 4.67 6.84
CA ARG A 28 -4.39 5.71 5.81
C ARG A 28 -4.24 5.09 4.42
N HIS A 29 -3.43 4.04 4.27
CA HIS A 29 -3.32 3.35 2.99
C HIS A 29 -4.64 2.71 2.54
N LEU A 30 -5.44 2.15 3.46
CA LEU A 30 -6.78 1.64 3.12
C LEU A 30 -7.73 2.75 2.66
N GLN A 31 -7.70 3.91 3.30
CA GLN A 31 -8.50 5.08 2.87
C GLN A 31 -8.08 5.57 1.48
N GLU A 32 -6.78 5.69 1.22
CA GLU A 32 -6.25 6.09 -0.08
C GLU A 32 -6.53 5.04 -1.16
N PHE A 33 -6.52 3.75 -0.81
CA PHE A 33 -6.95 2.66 -1.69
C PHE A 33 -8.39 2.89 -2.17
N GLU A 34 -9.33 3.07 -1.24
CA GLU A 34 -10.75 3.31 -1.58
C GLU A 34 -10.92 4.57 -2.44
N TRP A 35 -10.22 5.65 -2.10
CA TRP A 35 -10.25 6.91 -2.84
C TRP A 35 -9.71 6.77 -4.27
N CYS A 36 -8.58 6.06 -4.45
CA CYS A 36 -8.00 5.80 -5.76
C CYS A 36 -8.91 4.91 -6.60
N GLN A 37 -9.53 3.89 -5.98
CA GLN A 37 -10.44 2.97 -6.67
C GLN A 37 -11.65 3.70 -7.23
N GLN A 38 -12.27 4.59 -6.45
CA GLN A 38 -13.42 5.41 -6.89
C GLN A 38 -13.09 6.34 -8.07
N ARG A 39 -11.82 6.72 -8.22
CA ARG A 39 -11.34 7.60 -9.30
C ARG A 39 -10.84 6.86 -10.54
N GLY A 40 -10.81 5.52 -10.50
CA GLY A 40 -10.23 4.70 -11.57
C GLY A 40 -8.70 4.73 -11.62
N ASP A 41 -8.04 5.20 -10.57
CA ASP A 41 -6.57 5.21 -10.44
C ASP A 41 -6.07 3.81 -10.01
N ILE A 42 -6.32 2.80 -10.84
CA ILE A 42 -6.17 1.37 -10.50
C ILE A 42 -4.75 1.03 -9.99
N GLY A 43 -3.69 1.51 -10.65
CA GLY A 43 -2.32 1.22 -10.21
C GLY A 43 -1.97 1.82 -8.83
N ARG A 44 -2.53 3.01 -8.51
CA ARG A 44 -2.38 3.61 -7.18
C ARG A 44 -3.19 2.84 -6.14
N SER A 45 -4.43 2.48 -6.50
CA SER A 45 -5.29 1.63 -5.68
C SER A 45 -4.58 0.32 -5.30
N PHE A 46 -4.04 -0.41 -6.28
CA PHE A 46 -3.26 -1.64 -6.09
C PHE A 46 -2.07 -1.43 -5.13
N SER A 47 -1.32 -0.34 -5.33
CA SER A 47 -0.15 -0.02 -4.51
C SER A 47 -0.54 0.26 -3.04
N HIS A 48 -1.58 1.06 -2.82
CA HIS A 48 -2.06 1.39 -1.48
C HIS A 48 -2.61 0.16 -0.76
N LEU A 49 -3.37 -0.69 -1.45
CA LEU A 49 -3.86 -1.94 -0.87
C LEU A 49 -2.70 -2.89 -0.51
N SER A 50 -1.75 -3.09 -1.42
CA SER A 50 -0.56 -3.93 -1.17
C SER A 50 0.22 -3.46 0.06
N LEU A 51 0.44 -2.14 0.20
CA LEU A 51 1.14 -1.57 1.36
C LEU A 51 0.36 -1.77 2.67
N ALA A 52 -0.96 -1.57 2.67
CA ALA A 52 -1.78 -1.81 3.84
C ALA A 52 -1.67 -3.27 4.31
N LEU A 53 -1.70 -4.22 3.37
CA LEU A 53 -1.60 -5.66 3.66
C LEU A 53 -0.19 -6.12 4.04
N CYS A 54 0.85 -5.42 3.58
CA CYS A 54 2.21 -5.58 4.09
C CYS A 54 2.30 -5.18 5.56
N ILE A 55 1.70 -4.05 5.93
CA ILE A 55 1.79 -3.51 7.29
C ILE A 55 0.88 -4.31 8.26
N LEU A 56 -0.29 -4.75 7.81
CA LEU A 56 -1.24 -5.54 8.58
C LEU A 56 -1.56 -6.87 7.89
N PRO A 57 -0.67 -7.89 7.97
CA PRO A 57 -0.83 -9.16 7.26
C PRO A 57 -2.09 -9.94 7.63
N HIS A 58 -2.64 -9.75 8.83
CA HIS A 58 -3.88 -10.41 9.26
C HIS A 58 -5.11 -9.99 8.46
N LEU A 59 -5.04 -8.86 7.72
CA LEU A 59 -6.11 -8.41 6.84
C LEU A 59 -6.09 -9.09 5.47
N LYS A 60 -5.01 -9.81 5.11
CA LYS A 60 -4.86 -10.45 3.79
C LYS A 60 -6.04 -11.36 3.44
N THR A 61 -6.51 -12.19 4.38
CA THR A 61 -7.66 -13.06 4.14
C THR A 61 -8.94 -12.28 3.90
N GLN A 62 -9.16 -11.19 4.64
CA GLN A 62 -10.35 -10.35 4.49
C GLN A 62 -10.37 -9.63 3.13
N TYR A 63 -9.20 -9.18 2.65
CA TYR A 63 -9.08 -8.40 1.43
C TYR A 63 -8.71 -9.22 0.19
N TYR A 64 -8.62 -10.55 0.30
CA TYR A 64 -8.10 -11.38 -0.79
C TYR A 64 -8.90 -11.21 -2.09
N THR A 65 -10.23 -11.29 -2.03
CA THR A 65 -11.08 -11.10 -3.21
C THR A 65 -10.90 -9.72 -3.83
N THR A 66 -10.94 -8.66 -3.01
CA THR A 66 -10.71 -7.28 -3.48
C THR A 66 -9.31 -7.09 -4.06
N TYR A 67 -8.30 -7.76 -3.50
CA TYR A 67 -6.94 -7.73 -4.01
C TYR A 67 -6.85 -8.36 -5.39
N LEU A 68 -7.49 -9.51 -5.61
CA LEU A 68 -7.53 -10.18 -6.90
C LEU A 68 -8.23 -9.32 -7.96
N GLU A 69 -9.38 -8.73 -7.64
CA GLU A 69 -10.12 -7.86 -8.58
C GLU A 69 -9.25 -6.68 -9.04
N VAL A 70 -8.63 -5.98 -8.08
CA VAL A 70 -7.76 -4.82 -8.37
C VAL A 70 -6.49 -5.26 -9.11
N PHE A 71 -5.95 -6.43 -8.79
CA PHE A 71 -4.81 -7.01 -9.47
C PHE A 71 -5.15 -7.31 -10.94
N GLU A 72 -6.26 -7.98 -11.22
CA GLU A 72 -6.72 -8.33 -12.57
C GLU A 72 -6.98 -7.09 -13.44
N ASP A 73 -7.62 -6.06 -12.87
CA ASP A 73 -7.80 -4.78 -13.56
C ASP A 73 -6.46 -4.12 -13.87
N TRP A 74 -5.50 -4.20 -12.93
CA TRP A 74 -4.20 -3.55 -13.09
C TRP A 74 -3.33 -4.24 -14.13
N ILE A 75 -3.22 -5.58 -14.09
CA ILE A 75 -2.47 -6.34 -15.10
C ILE A 75 -3.05 -6.11 -16.49
N ALA A 76 -4.37 -6.14 -16.67
CA ALA A 76 -4.99 -5.92 -17.97
C ALA A 76 -4.57 -4.54 -18.54
N LYS A 77 -4.62 -3.50 -17.71
CA LYS A 77 -4.22 -2.14 -18.11
C LYS A 77 -2.71 -2.03 -18.42
N VAL A 78 -1.88 -2.74 -17.69
CA VAL A 78 -0.42 -2.74 -17.91
C VAL A 78 -0.06 -3.51 -19.17
N GLU A 79 -0.69 -4.66 -19.43
CA GLU A 79 -0.49 -5.40 -20.67
C GLU A 79 -0.82 -4.54 -21.91
N GLU A 80 -1.86 -3.71 -21.84
CA GLU A 80 -2.26 -2.81 -22.92
C GLU A 80 -1.25 -1.68 -23.20
N ASN A 81 -0.61 -1.11 -22.16
CA ASN A 81 0.14 0.15 -22.27
C ASN A 81 1.67 -0.01 -22.18
N ASN A 82 2.10 -1.01 -21.43
CA ASN A 82 3.44 -1.12 -20.84
C ASN A 82 4.10 -2.46 -21.20
N GLY A 83 3.28 -3.44 -21.58
CA GLY A 83 3.70 -4.71 -22.12
C GLY A 83 4.06 -5.74 -21.04
N PHE A 84 4.47 -6.91 -21.51
CA PHE A 84 4.59 -8.13 -20.72
C PHE A 84 5.55 -8.03 -19.52
N GLN A 85 6.66 -7.29 -19.65
CA GLN A 85 7.68 -7.22 -18.60
C GLN A 85 7.19 -6.52 -17.32
N GLU A 86 6.42 -5.44 -17.46
CA GLU A 86 5.83 -4.75 -16.30
C GLU A 86 4.75 -5.60 -15.64
N SER A 87 3.98 -6.37 -16.42
CA SER A 87 3.04 -7.37 -15.88
C SER A 87 3.74 -8.40 -15.00
N MET A 88 4.92 -8.89 -15.39
CA MET A 88 5.68 -9.85 -14.57
C MET A 88 6.13 -9.26 -13.23
N THR A 89 6.53 -7.99 -13.22
CA THR A 89 6.88 -7.30 -11.96
C THR A 89 5.67 -7.24 -11.00
N ILE A 90 4.47 -7.05 -11.55
CA ILE A 90 3.25 -6.99 -10.75
C ILE A 90 2.88 -8.39 -10.22
N PHE A 91 3.05 -9.44 -11.03
CA PHE A 91 2.90 -10.83 -10.56
C PHE A 91 3.87 -11.18 -9.44
N GLU A 92 5.14 -10.78 -9.55
CA GLU A 92 6.12 -11.00 -8.48
C GLU A 92 5.68 -10.34 -7.18
N VAL A 93 5.15 -9.10 -7.24
CA VAL A 93 4.60 -8.45 -6.05
C VAL A 93 3.42 -9.24 -5.49
N ALA A 94 2.47 -9.64 -6.32
CA ALA A 94 1.27 -10.35 -5.89
C ALA A 94 1.58 -11.72 -5.27
N LEU A 95 2.48 -12.49 -5.88
CA LEU A 95 2.91 -13.80 -5.39
C LEU A 95 3.79 -13.69 -4.13
N ASN A 96 4.54 -12.61 -3.94
CA ASN A 96 5.18 -12.34 -2.65
C ASN A 96 4.16 -12.07 -1.53
N HIS A 97 2.99 -11.50 -1.87
CA HIS A 97 1.93 -11.28 -0.89
C HIS A 97 1.10 -12.54 -0.62
N TYR A 98 0.85 -13.34 -1.65
CA TYR A 98 0.02 -14.55 -1.63
C TYR A 98 0.71 -15.71 -2.38
N PRO A 99 1.76 -16.31 -1.79
CA PRO A 99 2.59 -17.30 -2.49
C PRO A 99 1.83 -18.57 -2.85
N ASP A 100 0.82 -18.93 -2.06
CA ASP A 100 0.03 -20.15 -2.24
C ASP A 100 -1.32 -19.89 -2.94
N SER A 101 -1.51 -18.71 -3.55
CA SER A 101 -2.76 -18.36 -4.23
C SER A 101 -2.91 -19.13 -5.55
N PRO A 102 -3.85 -20.10 -5.65
CA PRO A 102 -4.07 -20.82 -6.90
C PRO A 102 -4.57 -19.88 -8.01
N ASP A 103 -5.32 -18.83 -7.67
CA ASP A 103 -5.85 -17.86 -8.62
C ASP A 103 -4.72 -17.05 -9.26
N LEU A 104 -3.76 -16.54 -8.47
CA LEU A 104 -2.60 -15.82 -9.00
C LEU A 104 -1.71 -16.71 -9.86
N HIS A 105 -1.49 -17.97 -9.44
CA HIS A 105 -0.73 -18.94 -10.24
C HIS A 105 -1.44 -19.25 -11.56
N HIS A 106 -2.76 -19.39 -11.54
CA HIS A 106 -3.56 -19.60 -12.75
C HIS A 106 -3.48 -18.39 -13.70
N LEU A 107 -3.64 -17.18 -13.17
CA LEU A 107 -3.51 -15.94 -13.96
C LEU A 107 -2.12 -15.80 -14.57
N LEU A 108 -1.06 -16.09 -13.80
CA LEU A 108 0.31 -16.06 -14.31
C LEU A 108 0.48 -17.07 -15.46
N ALA A 109 0.07 -18.32 -15.26
CA ALA A 109 0.15 -19.35 -16.30
C ALA A 109 -0.60 -18.94 -17.57
N LYS A 110 -1.79 -18.35 -17.43
CA LYS A 110 -2.58 -17.82 -18.54
C LYS A 110 -1.83 -16.72 -19.28
N THR A 111 -1.24 -15.75 -18.57
CA THR A 111 -0.46 -14.66 -19.17
C THR A 111 0.79 -15.18 -19.89
N LEU A 112 1.50 -16.16 -19.32
CA LEU A 112 2.71 -16.76 -19.93
C LEU A 112 2.41 -17.60 -21.19
N SER A 113 1.16 -18.07 -21.35
CA SER A 113 0.75 -18.96 -22.45
C SER A 113 0.21 -18.24 -23.69
N ARG A 114 0.19 -16.91 -23.69
CA ARG A 114 -0.27 -16.07 -24.81
C ARG A 114 0.86 -15.84 -25.82
#